data_AF-A4VKM2-F1
#
_entry.id   AF-A4VKM2-F1
#
_cell.length_a   1.000
_cell.length_b   1.000
_cell.length_c   1.000
_cell.angle_alpha   90.00
_cell.angle_beta   90.00
_cell.angle_gamma   90.00
#
_symmetry.space_group_name_H-M   'P 1'
#
loop_
_entity.id
_entity.type
_entity.pdbx_description
1 polymer ?
#
loop_
_entity_poly.entity_id
_entity_poly.type
_entity_poly.pdbx_seq_one_letter_code
_entity_poly.pdbx_strand_id
1 'polypeptide(L)'
;MRPSCCFRPPGEVRDEVCADVALPSDPDSDRPDHLEPVVHRHVWRPGGDLQAQPARPGPGRMELAERQPGCPDPADPRVAAVDGALFLASVAGTGGTERTAAVRHQDRCGDSLHRGPGHAVRRHSAVADTAMPVIFRAKRRISPGLLTLPVALSVSTPAFAHGLFDAHVLDRAPLLLTALLVAAAWLLYLLGGRKVAPRRHEALCFHAAMLLVVFSVFGPIDDWAETSTAWHMTQHMLFIIVIAPLWALARPLPQWRGVTGRFAQPLWTGILRAGRYPTLLALLHGAVIWIWHTPKLYVLALDNLWWHAFEHACFLFTGWLFWWSVLRANPKQVPQALMAVLLTLMHTGLLGALLTFGSVSFYGEGRSVEDQQLAGLIMWVPGGLIYLIGGGWIAWRWLTRMWRRQNTRAAAPDL
;
A
#
# COMPACT_ATOMS: atom_id res chain seq x y z
N MET A 1 -22.37 26.82 -67.17
CA MET A 1 -23.12 26.71 -68.45
C MET A 1 -22.92 25.30 -69.02
N ARG A 2 -23.67 24.91 -70.06
CA ARG A 2 -23.62 23.61 -70.80
C ARG A 2 -22.34 23.49 -71.68
N PRO A 3 -22.08 22.38 -72.44
CA PRO A 3 -22.08 20.93 -72.11
C PRO A 3 -20.94 20.11 -72.82
N SER A 4 -21.00 18.75 -72.76
CA SER A 4 -20.37 17.76 -73.69
C SER A 4 -18.83 17.58 -73.61
N CYS A 5 -18.16 16.51 -74.09
CA CYS A 5 -18.47 15.27 -74.85
C CYS A 5 -17.89 14.02 -74.10
N CYS A 6 -18.51 12.83 -73.99
CA CYS A 6 -18.89 11.78 -74.96
C CYS A 6 -17.76 10.86 -75.49
N PHE A 7 -17.73 9.59 -75.03
CA PHE A 7 -17.30 8.41 -75.83
C PHE A 7 -17.99 7.10 -75.35
N ARG A 8 -18.09 6.08 -76.22
CA ARG A 8 -18.85 4.79 -76.12
C ARG A 8 -18.43 3.90 -77.34
N PRO A 9 -18.93 2.67 -77.61
CA PRO A 9 -19.56 1.56 -76.86
C PRO A 9 -18.71 0.24 -77.05
N PRO A 10 -19.19 -1.02 -77.23
CA PRO A 10 -20.48 -1.71 -76.98
C PRO A 10 -20.43 -3.11 -76.28
N GLY A 11 -21.63 -3.67 -75.97
CA GLY A 11 -21.88 -5.09 -75.61
C GLY A 11 -22.17 -5.33 -74.11
N GLU A 12 -23.17 -6.13 -73.69
CA GLU A 12 -24.28 -6.78 -74.41
C GLU A 12 -25.47 -7.14 -73.46
N VAL A 13 -26.72 -6.86 -73.87
CA VAL A 13 -28.03 -7.52 -73.55
C VAL A 13 -28.44 -7.81 -72.06
N ARG A 14 -29.42 -7.08 -71.46
CA ARG A 14 -30.89 -7.38 -71.22
C ARG A 14 -31.20 -8.42 -70.10
N ASP A 15 -32.29 -8.47 -69.34
CA ASP A 15 -33.52 -7.64 -69.06
C ASP A 15 -34.06 -8.06 -67.64
N GLU A 16 -34.63 -7.18 -66.78
CA GLU A 16 -36.09 -6.96 -66.47
C GLU A 16 -36.79 -8.13 -65.68
N VAL A 17 -37.79 -8.03 -64.77
CA VAL A 17 -38.91 -7.10 -64.49
C VAL A 17 -39.33 -7.08 -62.98
N CYS A 18 -40.07 -6.04 -62.54
CA CYS A 18 -40.96 -5.87 -61.35
C CYS A 18 -42.05 -6.97 -61.15
N ALA A 19 -42.96 -7.04 -60.14
CA ALA A 19 -43.15 -6.58 -58.72
C ALA A 19 -44.43 -7.36 -58.17
N ASP A 20 -45.36 -6.99 -57.26
CA ASP A 20 -45.72 -5.81 -56.42
C ASP A 20 -46.87 -6.16 -55.38
N VAL A 21 -47.35 -5.18 -54.58
CA VAL A 21 -48.72 -5.02 -53.97
C VAL A 21 -49.20 -5.80 -52.70
N ALA A 22 -49.30 -5.05 -51.59
CA ALA A 22 -50.40 -4.88 -50.58
C ALA A 22 -50.90 -5.97 -49.57
N LEU A 23 -51.54 -5.45 -48.50
CA LEU A 23 -52.17 -6.12 -47.34
C LEU A 23 -53.72 -6.22 -47.50
N PRO A 24 -54.43 -6.98 -46.63
CA PRO A 24 -55.18 -6.32 -45.53
C PRO A 24 -55.19 -7.09 -44.18
N SER A 25 -55.84 -6.49 -43.17
CA SER A 25 -56.13 -7.02 -41.82
C SER A 25 -57.38 -7.92 -41.78
N ASP A 26 -57.63 -8.67 -40.68
CA ASP A 26 -58.56 -8.30 -39.59
C ASP A 26 -58.52 -9.37 -38.43
N PRO A 27 -59.46 -9.55 -37.46
CA PRO A 27 -59.07 -9.86 -36.07
C PRO A 27 -59.75 -11.08 -35.39
N ASP A 28 -59.08 -11.69 -34.40
CA ASP A 28 -59.77 -12.16 -33.18
C ASP A 28 -58.77 -12.44 -32.03
N SER A 29 -59.20 -12.25 -30.77
CA SER A 29 -58.37 -12.53 -29.59
C SER A 29 -59.16 -12.63 -28.26
N ASP A 30 -60.15 -13.52 -28.17
CA ASP A 30 -60.83 -13.83 -26.89
C ASP A 30 -61.20 -15.32 -26.73
N ARG A 31 -60.34 -16.12 -26.05
CA ARG A 31 -60.68 -17.00 -24.89
C ARG A 31 -59.64 -18.09 -24.56
N PRO A 32 -59.66 -18.64 -23.32
CA PRO A 32 -58.66 -19.59 -22.82
C PRO A 32 -59.10 -21.08 -22.92
N ASP A 33 -58.30 -21.93 -22.25
CA ASP A 33 -58.55 -23.29 -21.76
C ASP A 33 -57.92 -24.48 -22.54
N HIS A 34 -56.83 -24.98 -21.94
CA HIS A 34 -56.41 -26.38 -21.80
C HIS A 34 -56.50 -27.36 -23.00
N LEU A 35 -55.34 -27.89 -23.42
CA LEU A 35 -54.99 -29.32 -23.26
C LEU A 35 -53.52 -29.61 -23.69
N GLU A 36 -52.78 -30.29 -22.83
CA GLU A 36 -51.54 -31.04 -23.14
C GLU A 36 -51.90 -32.52 -23.48
N PRO A 37 -51.00 -33.43 -23.96
CA PRO A 37 -49.53 -33.40 -23.91
C PRO A 37 -48.76 -33.92 -25.17
N VAL A 38 -47.41 -34.00 -25.08
CA VAL A 38 -46.45 -34.76 -25.96
C VAL A 38 -46.29 -34.15 -27.40
N VAL A 39 -45.14 -34.11 -28.09
CA VAL A 39 -43.95 -34.99 -28.15
C VAL A 39 -42.63 -34.24 -28.50
N HIS A 40 -41.51 -34.86 -28.12
CA HIS A 40 -40.15 -34.84 -28.72
C HIS A 40 -39.00 -33.93 -28.19
N ARG A 41 -38.06 -34.63 -27.53
CA ARG A 41 -36.57 -34.56 -27.66
C ARG A 41 -35.85 -33.29 -27.13
N HIS A 42 -34.61 -33.36 -26.63
CA HIS A 42 -33.67 -34.49 -26.43
C HIS A 42 -33.20 -34.60 -24.96
N VAL A 43 -32.55 -35.71 -24.61
CA VAL A 43 -32.29 -36.14 -23.21
C VAL A 43 -30.83 -35.90 -22.78
N TRP A 44 -30.64 -35.46 -21.54
CA TRP A 44 -29.38 -35.61 -20.78
C TRP A 44 -29.69 -35.98 -19.33
N ARG A 45 -29.08 -37.06 -18.80
CA ARG A 45 -28.99 -37.37 -17.36
C ARG A 45 -27.72 -38.19 -17.05
N PRO A 46 -27.15 -38.10 -15.82
CA PRO A 46 -25.89 -38.76 -15.44
C PRO A 46 -26.06 -39.95 -14.47
N GLY A 47 -24.97 -40.68 -14.19
CA GLY A 47 -24.80 -41.53 -13.00
C GLY A 47 -24.12 -42.89 -13.27
N GLY A 48 -23.39 -43.41 -12.27
CA GLY A 48 -22.90 -44.80 -12.25
C GLY A 48 -21.49 -44.99 -11.68
N ASP A 49 -21.38 -45.61 -10.50
CA ASP A 49 -20.12 -46.09 -9.91
C ASP A 49 -19.61 -47.40 -10.56
N LEU A 50 -18.32 -47.71 -10.41
CA LEU A 50 -17.78 -49.07 -10.54
C LEU A 50 -16.68 -49.36 -9.50
N GLN A 51 -16.64 -50.60 -9.02
CA GLN A 51 -15.76 -51.05 -7.94
C GLN A 51 -15.16 -52.45 -8.25
N ALA A 52 -13.92 -52.68 -7.79
CA ALA A 52 -13.25 -53.97 -7.57
C ALA A 52 -12.77 -54.88 -8.75
N GLN A 53 -11.42 -54.93 -8.92
CA GLN A 53 -10.55 -56.14 -8.98
C GLN A 53 -10.65 -57.13 -10.19
N PRO A 54 -9.69 -58.10 -10.38
CA PRO A 54 -8.46 -58.44 -9.63
C PRO A 54 -7.14 -58.43 -10.46
N ALA A 55 -6.03 -58.92 -9.89
CA ALA A 55 -4.62 -58.72 -10.35
C ALA A 55 -3.86 -59.98 -10.84
N ARG A 56 -2.67 -59.80 -11.47
CA ARG A 56 -1.49 -60.71 -11.54
C ARG A 56 -0.29 -60.01 -12.27
N PRO A 57 0.96 -60.54 -12.30
CA PRO A 57 2.03 -60.23 -11.32
C PRO A 57 3.29 -59.53 -11.92
N GLY A 58 4.29 -59.24 -11.08
CA GLY A 58 5.59 -58.60 -11.45
C GLY A 58 6.66 -59.56 -12.01
N PRO A 59 7.99 -59.31 -11.90
CA PRO A 59 8.67 -58.41 -10.94
C PRO A 59 9.68 -57.38 -11.53
N GLY A 60 10.10 -56.40 -10.72
CA GLY A 60 11.20 -55.46 -11.00
C GLY A 60 11.76 -54.86 -9.70
N ARG A 61 13.08 -54.86 -9.50
CA ARG A 61 13.73 -54.80 -8.17
C ARG A 61 14.64 -53.58 -7.99
N MET A 62 14.36 -52.73 -7.00
CA MET A 62 15.27 -52.00 -6.08
C MET A 62 14.44 -50.93 -5.33
N GLU A 63 14.17 -51.06 -4.03
CA GLU A 63 15.07 -50.88 -2.87
C GLU A 63 14.90 -49.48 -2.24
N LEU A 64 14.18 -49.46 -1.11
CA LEU A 64 13.91 -48.28 -0.29
C LEU A 64 14.31 -48.59 1.15
N ALA A 65 15.22 -47.80 1.71
CA ALA A 65 15.72 -47.99 3.08
C ALA A 65 14.72 -47.43 4.10
N GLU A 66 13.94 -48.31 4.71
CA GLU A 66 12.93 -47.95 5.70
C GLU A 66 13.56 -47.61 7.07
N ARG A 67 13.48 -46.34 7.49
CA ARG A 67 13.92 -45.91 8.82
C ARG A 67 12.80 -46.13 9.84
N GLN A 68 12.96 -47.15 10.68
CA GLN A 68 12.16 -47.30 11.90
C GLN A 68 12.43 -46.16 12.90
N PRO A 69 11.41 -45.54 13.50
CA PRO A 69 11.57 -44.69 14.67
C PRO A 69 11.71 -45.55 15.94
N GLY A 70 12.83 -45.42 16.65
CA GLY A 70 13.05 -46.10 17.93
C GLY A 70 12.33 -45.44 19.11
N CYS A 71 12.16 -46.20 20.21
CA CYS A 71 11.58 -45.69 21.45
C CYS A 71 12.43 -44.55 22.07
N PRO A 72 11.81 -43.52 22.69
CA PRO A 72 12.51 -42.55 23.51
C PRO A 72 13.00 -43.15 24.85
N ASP A 73 14.21 -42.77 25.25
CA ASP A 73 14.80 -43.02 26.58
C ASP A 73 14.35 -41.90 27.54
N PRO A 74 13.74 -42.19 28.72
CA PRO A 74 13.07 -41.17 29.54
C PRO A 74 14.03 -40.31 30.39
N ALA A 75 14.80 -39.40 29.74
CA ALA A 75 15.83 -38.60 30.41
C ALA A 75 16.01 -37.11 29.95
N ASP A 76 15.01 -36.46 29.33
CA ASP A 76 15.01 -34.99 29.10
C ASP A 76 13.70 -34.31 29.56
N PRO A 77 13.72 -33.47 30.62
CA PRO A 77 12.52 -32.85 31.18
C PRO A 77 12.15 -31.53 30.48
N ARG A 78 11.97 -31.52 29.15
CA ARG A 78 11.45 -30.36 28.40
C ARG A 78 10.42 -30.76 27.32
N VAL A 79 9.30 -30.03 27.32
CA VAL A 79 8.13 -30.17 26.43
C VAL A 79 7.22 -31.36 26.74
N ALA A 80 6.38 -31.19 27.78
CA ALA A 80 5.13 -31.94 27.95
C ALA A 80 4.10 -31.09 28.73
N ALA A 81 3.26 -30.31 28.01
CA ALA A 81 2.04 -29.66 28.53
C ALA A 81 1.28 -28.88 27.41
N VAL A 82 0.67 -29.63 26.49
CA VAL A 82 -0.46 -29.22 25.64
C VAL A 82 -1.39 -30.45 25.74
N ASP A 83 -2.61 -30.37 26.26
CA ASP A 83 -3.72 -29.52 25.80
C ASP A 83 -4.73 -29.09 26.91
N GLY A 84 -5.61 -28.16 26.53
CA GLY A 84 -7.05 -28.29 26.82
C GLY A 84 -7.61 -27.96 28.22
N ALA A 85 -7.94 -26.68 28.47
CA ALA A 85 -9.04 -26.29 29.36
C ALA A 85 -9.64 -24.94 28.95
N LEU A 86 -10.96 -24.89 28.72
CA LEU A 86 -11.71 -23.67 28.38
C LEU A 86 -12.94 -23.59 29.28
N PHE A 87 -12.89 -22.75 30.32
CA PHE A 87 -14.07 -22.35 31.10
C PHE A 87 -13.89 -21.00 31.82
N LEU A 88 -15.00 -20.43 32.27
CA LEU A 88 -15.14 -19.06 32.79
C LEU A 88 -14.72 -18.93 34.27
N ALA A 89 -14.11 -17.79 34.61
CA ALA A 89 -14.07 -17.24 35.98
C ALA A 89 -13.91 -15.70 35.93
N SER A 90 -14.30 -15.01 37.00
CA SER A 90 -14.38 -13.53 37.05
C SER A 90 -13.58 -12.91 38.21
N VAL A 91 -13.36 -11.60 38.12
CA VAL A 91 -13.02 -10.60 39.17
C VAL A 91 -12.54 -11.13 40.53
N ALA A 92 -11.27 -10.84 40.88
CA ALA A 92 -10.81 -10.21 42.14
C ALA A 92 -9.27 -10.13 42.19
N GLY A 93 -8.70 -9.22 43.01
CA GLY A 93 -7.25 -9.21 43.32
C GLY A 93 -6.59 -7.84 43.40
N THR A 94 -6.71 -7.15 44.54
CA THR A 94 -6.05 -5.87 44.83
C THR A 94 -4.77 -6.04 45.65
N GLY A 95 -3.77 -5.19 45.42
CA GLY A 95 -2.53 -5.11 46.20
C GLY A 95 -1.33 -5.82 45.54
N GLY A 96 -0.08 -5.39 45.76
CA GLY A 96 0.38 -4.27 46.57
C GLY A 96 1.82 -3.85 46.23
N THR A 97 2.34 -2.85 46.94
CA THR A 97 3.76 -2.46 46.96
C THR A 97 4.64 -3.63 47.43
N GLU A 98 5.91 -3.76 47.06
CA GLU A 98 7.01 -2.93 47.58
C GLU A 98 8.32 -2.97 46.75
N ARG A 99 9.34 -2.27 47.25
CA ARG A 99 10.71 -2.18 46.70
C ARG A 99 11.60 -3.29 47.27
N THR A 100 12.64 -3.66 46.52
CA THR A 100 13.97 -3.89 47.11
C THR A 100 15.04 -3.77 46.02
N ALA A 101 16.22 -3.27 46.38
CA ALA A 101 17.37 -3.19 45.50
C ALA A 101 18.44 -4.19 45.96
N ALA A 102 18.98 -4.98 45.03
CA ALA A 102 20.04 -5.94 45.30
C ALA A 102 21.32 -5.52 44.55
N VAL A 103 22.17 -4.72 45.21
CA VAL A 103 23.54 -4.49 44.77
C VAL A 103 24.35 -5.71 45.17
N ARG A 104 25.05 -6.36 44.21
CA ARG A 104 25.92 -7.50 44.50
C ARG A 104 27.39 -7.09 44.40
N HIS A 105 28.15 -7.37 45.46
CA HIS A 105 29.60 -7.28 45.46
C HIS A 105 30.22 -8.11 44.32
N GLN A 106 31.38 -7.68 43.85
CA GLN A 106 32.26 -8.49 43.02
C GLN A 106 33.70 -8.36 43.54
N ASP A 107 34.15 -9.39 44.24
CA ASP A 107 35.48 -9.42 44.84
C ASP A 107 36.55 -9.71 43.79
N ARG A 108 37.69 -9.02 43.89
CA ARG A 108 38.96 -9.40 43.26
C ARG A 108 40.13 -9.01 44.15
N CYS A 109 40.68 -10.01 44.84
CA CYS A 109 42.07 -9.95 45.30
C CYS A 109 43.00 -10.26 44.11
N GLY A 110 44.22 -9.72 44.10
CA GLY A 110 45.09 -9.75 42.90
C GLY A 110 46.45 -9.07 43.07
N ASP A 111 47.18 -9.54 44.08
CA ASP A 111 48.61 -9.40 44.40
C ASP A 111 49.54 -8.32 43.81
N SER A 112 50.20 -7.66 44.77
CA SER A 112 51.64 -7.35 44.90
C SER A 112 52.58 -7.15 43.67
N LEU A 113 53.03 -5.88 43.56
CA LEU A 113 54.44 -5.44 43.67
C LEU A 113 55.57 -6.24 42.96
N HIS A 114 56.29 -5.55 42.07
CA HIS A 114 57.76 -5.51 42.16
C HIS A 114 58.33 -4.17 41.63
N ARG A 115 59.54 -3.80 42.09
CA ARG A 115 60.23 -2.53 41.82
C ARG A 115 61.67 -2.81 41.34
N GLY A 116 62.11 -2.17 40.25
CA GLY A 116 63.47 -2.24 39.72
C GLY A 116 63.78 -1.06 38.78
N PRO A 117 64.98 -0.44 38.78
CA PRO A 117 65.20 0.86 38.14
C PRO A 117 66.13 0.85 36.91
N GLY A 118 66.00 1.91 36.10
CA GLY A 118 67.13 2.52 35.39
C GLY A 118 67.31 2.18 33.91
N HIS A 119 67.05 3.15 33.03
CA HIS A 119 68.13 3.83 32.32
C HIS A 119 67.64 5.19 31.78
N ALA A 120 68.51 6.21 31.81
CA ALA A 120 68.16 7.56 31.40
C ALA A 120 68.67 7.85 29.97
N VAL A 121 67.79 8.38 29.11
CA VAL A 121 68.18 9.08 27.87
C VAL A 121 67.52 10.46 27.88
N ARG A 122 68.34 11.51 27.99
CA ARG A 122 67.89 12.89 27.77
C ARG A 122 67.63 13.11 26.28
N ARG A 123 66.55 13.80 25.94
CA ARG A 123 66.62 14.94 25.00
C ARG A 123 65.90 16.13 25.59
N HIS A 124 66.47 17.31 25.36
CA HIS A 124 65.94 18.61 25.79
C HIS A 124 65.08 19.20 24.69
N SER A 125 63.90 19.72 25.05
CA SER A 125 63.35 20.95 24.50
C SER A 125 62.16 21.38 25.37
N ALA A 126 62.41 22.23 26.37
CA ALA A 126 61.36 22.79 27.21
C ALA A 126 60.96 24.19 26.73
N VAL A 127 59.68 24.39 26.43
CA VAL A 127 59.00 25.69 26.55
C VAL A 127 57.59 25.43 27.09
N ALA A 128 57.44 25.64 28.40
CA ALA A 128 56.23 26.26 28.94
C ALA A 128 56.53 27.78 29.03
N ASP A 129 55.58 28.70 29.17
CA ASP A 129 54.16 28.53 29.50
C ASP A 129 53.38 29.76 28.98
N THR A 130 52.10 29.61 28.60
CA THR A 130 51.00 30.60 28.80
C THR A 130 49.71 30.20 28.07
N ALA A 131 48.57 30.54 28.68
CA ALA A 131 47.24 30.15 28.22
C ALA A 131 46.66 31.03 27.11
N MET A 132 45.89 30.43 26.19
CA MET A 132 44.51 30.84 25.85
C MET A 132 43.85 29.84 24.88
N PRO A 133 42.77 29.14 25.27
CA PRO A 133 41.98 28.35 24.33
C PRO A 133 41.02 29.27 23.55
N VAL A 134 41.47 29.80 22.41
CA VAL A 134 40.60 30.55 21.49
C VAL A 134 39.62 29.58 20.81
N ILE A 135 38.46 29.40 21.44
CA ILE A 135 37.36 28.61 20.89
C ILE A 135 36.85 29.33 19.63
N PHE A 136 37.31 28.92 18.45
CA PHE A 136 36.86 29.47 17.17
C PHE A 136 35.45 28.96 16.81
N ARG A 137 34.47 29.38 17.63
CA ARG A 137 33.06 29.02 17.54
C ARG A 137 32.47 29.68 16.31
N ALA A 138 32.61 29.02 15.15
CA ALA A 138 32.17 29.47 13.84
C ALA A 138 30.65 29.71 13.79
N LYS A 139 30.23 30.87 14.30
CA LYS A 139 28.85 31.29 14.51
C LYS A 139 28.24 31.72 13.17
N ARG A 140 27.98 30.75 12.28
CA ARG A 140 27.20 30.96 11.05
C ARG A 140 25.82 31.51 11.43
N ARG A 141 25.70 32.85 11.40
CA ARG A 141 24.41 33.54 11.29
C ARG A 141 23.79 33.10 9.97
N ILE A 142 22.84 32.16 10.04
CA ILE A 142 21.92 31.94 8.93
C ILE A 142 20.96 33.11 8.98
N SER A 143 21.10 34.04 8.05
CA SER A 143 20.19 35.18 7.87
C SER A 143 18.83 34.67 7.35
N PRO A 144 17.72 34.88 8.08
CA PRO A 144 16.39 34.60 7.57
C PRO A 144 15.96 35.75 6.66
N GLY A 145 16.29 35.68 5.38
CA GLY A 145 15.96 36.71 4.39
C GLY A 145 15.84 36.13 2.99
N LEU A 146 14.93 36.69 2.19
CA LEU A 146 14.63 36.32 0.80
C LEU A 146 14.25 34.83 0.57
N LEU A 147 13.05 34.46 1.04
CA LEU A 147 12.25 33.42 0.38
C LEU A 147 10.75 33.74 0.49
N THR A 148 10.38 34.93 0.00
CA THR A 148 9.01 35.44 -0.06
C THR A 148 8.71 35.91 -1.48
N LEU A 149 8.70 34.97 -2.43
CA LEU A 149 8.06 35.18 -3.73
C LEU A 149 6.56 34.92 -3.54
N PRO A 150 5.66 35.89 -3.79
CA PRO A 150 4.25 35.71 -3.48
C PRO A 150 3.57 34.81 -4.49
N VAL A 151 3.26 33.56 -4.10
CA VAL A 151 2.26 32.73 -4.79
C VAL A 151 0.88 33.25 -4.38
N ALA A 152 0.52 34.41 -4.94
CA ALA A 152 -0.69 35.15 -4.62
C ALA A 152 -1.33 35.70 -5.89
N LEU A 153 -1.87 34.80 -6.74
CA LEU A 153 -2.81 35.14 -7.82
C LEU A 153 -3.59 33.92 -8.35
N SER A 154 -3.96 32.97 -7.47
CA SER A 154 -4.87 31.86 -7.80
C SER A 154 -5.53 31.20 -6.57
N VAL A 155 -5.71 31.96 -5.47
CA VAL A 155 -6.64 31.55 -4.41
C VAL A 155 -8.02 32.05 -4.80
N SER A 156 -8.83 31.19 -5.41
CA SER A 156 -10.26 31.42 -5.56
C SER A 156 -10.88 31.50 -4.17
N THR A 157 -11.16 32.70 -3.69
CA THR A 157 -11.83 32.89 -2.40
C THR A 157 -13.26 32.38 -2.49
N PRO A 158 -13.66 31.31 -1.77
CA PRO A 158 -15.08 31.01 -1.64
C PRO A 158 -15.75 32.21 -0.96
N ALA A 159 -16.78 32.77 -1.58
CA ALA A 159 -17.52 33.87 -1.00
C ALA A 159 -18.26 33.39 0.26
N PHE A 160 -17.69 33.67 1.44
CA PHE A 160 -18.31 33.37 2.73
C PHE A 160 -19.48 34.32 3.00
N ALA A 161 -20.58 34.10 2.28
CA ALA A 161 -21.85 34.75 2.46
C ALA A 161 -22.82 33.81 3.20
N HIS A 162 -23.10 34.17 4.45
CA HIS A 162 -24.20 33.68 5.30
C HIS A 162 -23.97 32.32 6.01
N GLY A 163 -24.73 32.10 7.08
CA GLY A 163 -24.89 30.78 7.71
C GLY A 163 -23.77 30.27 8.64
N LEU A 164 -23.59 30.86 9.83
CA LEU A 164 -22.68 30.28 10.85
C LEU A 164 -23.16 28.89 11.37
N PHE A 165 -24.45 28.57 11.18
CA PHE A 165 -25.11 27.33 11.61
C PHE A 165 -25.98 26.70 10.52
N ASP A 166 -25.76 27.03 9.25
CA ASP A 166 -26.53 26.46 8.13
C ASP A 166 -26.16 24.99 7.89
N ALA A 167 -27.05 24.24 7.24
CA ALA A 167 -26.86 22.82 6.88
C ALA A 167 -25.49 22.55 6.21
N HIS A 168 -25.04 23.49 5.37
CA HIS A 168 -23.73 23.52 4.72
C HIS A 168 -22.53 23.25 5.65
N VAL A 169 -22.63 23.51 6.96
CA VAL A 169 -21.56 23.20 7.93
C VAL A 169 -21.50 21.70 8.25
N LEU A 170 -22.65 21.03 8.30
CA LEU A 170 -22.74 19.57 8.46
C LEU A 170 -22.40 18.85 7.15
N ASP A 171 -22.83 19.39 6.01
CA ASP A 171 -22.48 18.84 4.69
C ASP A 171 -20.97 18.90 4.44
N ARG A 172 -20.31 19.98 4.87
CA ARG A 172 -18.84 20.16 4.80
C ARG A 172 -18.07 19.53 5.98
N ALA A 173 -18.74 18.87 6.92
CA ALA A 173 -18.09 18.24 8.07
C ALA A 173 -17.00 17.21 7.71
N PRO A 174 -17.11 16.40 6.62
CA PRO A 174 -16.03 15.50 6.20
C PRO A 174 -14.76 16.25 5.77
N LEU A 175 -14.90 17.36 5.03
CA LEU A 175 -13.77 18.20 4.62
C LEU A 175 -13.13 18.87 5.84
N LEU A 176 -13.94 19.42 6.75
CA LEU A 176 -13.45 20.06 7.97
C LEU A 176 -12.73 19.07 8.90
N LEU A 177 -13.25 17.86 9.05
CA LEU A 177 -12.59 16.76 9.77
C LEU A 177 -11.28 16.35 9.09
N THR A 178 -11.29 16.21 7.76
CA THR A 178 -10.09 15.83 6.99
C THR A 178 -9.02 16.91 7.09
N ALA A 179 -9.39 18.19 6.99
CA ALA A 179 -8.49 19.34 7.18
C ALA A 179 -7.90 19.35 8.60
N LEU A 180 -8.72 19.10 9.63
CA LEU A 180 -8.28 18.98 11.01
C LEU A 180 -7.29 17.82 11.22
N LEU A 181 -7.56 16.65 10.64
CA LEU A 181 -6.68 15.48 10.72
C LEU A 181 -5.34 15.71 9.98
N VAL A 182 -5.37 16.32 8.80
CA VAL A 182 -4.19 16.70 8.02
C VAL A 182 -3.35 17.74 8.76
N ALA A 183 -3.98 18.78 9.30
CA ALA A 183 -3.32 19.81 10.12
C ALA A 183 -2.73 19.21 11.41
N ALA A 184 -3.46 18.33 12.09
CA ALA A 184 -2.98 17.65 13.29
C ALA A 184 -1.77 16.73 12.99
N ALA A 185 -1.82 15.94 11.92
CA ALA A 185 -0.71 15.09 11.49
C ALA A 185 0.57 15.91 11.17
N TRP A 186 0.39 17.07 10.52
CA TRP A 186 1.48 18.01 10.21
C TRP A 186 2.03 18.66 11.49
N LEU A 187 1.17 19.16 12.39
CA LEU A 187 1.56 19.77 13.66
C LEU A 187 2.28 18.76 14.57
N LEU A 188 1.79 17.52 14.67
CA LEU A 188 2.45 16.44 15.41
C LEU A 188 3.83 16.10 14.83
N TYR A 189 4.02 16.19 13.51
CA TYR A 189 5.34 16.01 12.89
C TYR A 189 6.28 17.18 13.22
N LEU A 190 5.81 18.43 13.16
CA LEU A 190 6.60 19.62 13.48
C LEU A 190 7.00 19.67 14.96
N LEU A 191 6.06 19.41 15.87
CA LEU A 191 6.32 19.31 17.31
C LEU A 191 7.21 18.11 17.65
N GLY A 192 7.00 16.98 16.96
CA GLY A 192 7.83 15.79 17.10
C GLY A 192 9.24 16.00 16.59
N GLY A 193 9.42 16.79 15.52
CA GLY A 193 10.72 17.16 14.97
C GLY A 193 11.59 17.99 15.93
N ARG A 194 10.97 18.72 16.87
CA ARG A 194 11.69 19.39 17.97
C ARG A 194 12.26 18.42 19.01
N LYS A 195 11.70 17.20 19.12
CA LYS A 195 12.16 16.14 20.04
C LYS A 195 13.05 15.10 19.34
N VAL A 196 12.75 14.79 18.08
CA VAL A 196 13.43 13.78 17.25
C VAL A 196 13.66 14.38 15.86
N ALA A 197 14.82 15.03 15.69
CA ALA A 197 15.15 15.77 14.46
C ALA A 197 15.13 14.85 13.22
N PRO A 198 14.26 15.11 12.22
CA PRO A 198 14.27 14.36 10.96
C PRO A 198 15.48 14.73 10.11
N ARG A 199 15.89 13.83 9.21
CA ARG A 199 16.85 14.16 8.14
C ARG A 199 16.20 15.12 7.14
N ARG A 200 17.00 15.94 6.44
CA ARG A 200 16.48 16.91 5.45
C ARG A 200 15.58 16.27 4.38
N HIS A 201 15.93 15.07 3.88
CA HIS A 201 15.08 14.34 2.93
C HIS A 201 13.82 13.75 3.58
N GLU A 202 13.89 13.31 4.83
CA GLU A 202 12.71 12.81 5.56
C GLU A 202 11.67 13.93 5.75
N ALA A 203 12.13 15.13 6.13
CA ALA A 203 11.29 16.32 6.24
C ALA A 203 10.76 16.80 4.87
N LEU A 204 11.59 16.81 3.82
CA LEU A 204 11.16 17.20 2.48
C LEU A 204 10.09 16.26 1.93
N CYS A 205 10.28 14.93 2.04
CA CYS A 205 9.27 13.94 1.66
C CYS A 205 7.98 14.10 2.48
N PHE A 206 8.07 14.44 3.77
CA PHE A 206 6.89 14.69 4.59
C PHE A 206 6.11 15.91 4.09
N HIS A 207 6.76 17.07 3.96
CA HIS A 207 6.09 18.30 3.55
C HIS A 207 5.57 18.23 2.11
N ALA A 208 6.31 17.61 1.18
CA ALA A 208 5.82 17.34 -0.17
C ALA A 208 4.54 16.48 -0.15
N ALA A 209 4.52 15.40 0.63
CA ALA A 209 3.33 14.56 0.75
C ALA A 209 2.15 15.30 1.41
N MET A 210 2.36 16.10 2.45
CA MET A 210 1.29 16.89 3.07
C MET A 210 0.73 17.94 2.11
N LEU A 211 1.58 18.60 1.31
CA LEU A 211 1.14 19.54 0.27
C LEU A 211 0.36 18.82 -0.84
N LEU A 212 0.77 17.62 -1.25
CA LEU A 212 0.02 16.80 -2.20
C LEU A 212 -1.34 16.35 -1.65
N VAL A 213 -1.44 15.97 -0.37
CA VAL A 213 -2.76 15.70 0.28
C VAL A 213 -3.64 16.95 0.22
N VAL A 214 -3.11 18.12 0.59
CA VAL A 214 -3.89 19.38 0.57
C VAL A 214 -4.34 19.72 -0.86
N PHE A 215 -3.46 19.60 -1.85
CA PHE A 215 -3.79 19.85 -3.26
C PHE A 215 -4.79 18.82 -3.84
N SER A 216 -4.79 17.59 -3.32
CA SER A 216 -5.66 16.50 -3.76
C SER A 216 -7.04 16.47 -3.09
N VAL A 217 -7.28 17.23 -2.01
CA VAL A 217 -8.53 17.22 -1.22
C VAL A 217 -9.17 18.62 -1.11
N PHE A 218 -8.38 19.68 -1.28
CA PHE A 218 -8.84 21.07 -1.19
C PHE A 218 -8.38 21.88 -2.42
N GLY A 219 -8.25 21.19 -3.55
CA GLY A 219 -7.81 21.72 -4.84
C GLY A 219 -8.56 21.06 -6.00
N PRO A 220 -8.34 21.53 -7.23
CA PRO A 220 -9.24 21.27 -8.36
C PRO A 220 -9.33 19.80 -8.81
N ILE A 221 -8.48 18.92 -8.29
CA ILE A 221 -8.60 17.48 -8.52
C ILE A 221 -9.88 16.92 -7.89
N ASP A 222 -10.32 17.44 -6.73
CA ASP A 222 -11.56 17.00 -6.07
C ASP A 222 -12.78 17.44 -6.91
N ASP A 223 -12.82 18.73 -7.31
CA ASP A 223 -13.84 19.30 -8.22
C ASP A 223 -13.96 18.51 -9.54
N TRP A 224 -12.84 18.03 -10.10
CA TRP A 224 -12.81 17.23 -11.32
C TRP A 224 -13.15 15.75 -11.08
N ALA A 225 -12.90 15.22 -9.89
CA ALA A 225 -13.19 13.84 -9.52
C ALA A 225 -14.70 13.56 -9.40
N GLU A 226 -15.50 14.52 -8.92
CA GLU A 226 -16.97 14.38 -8.89
C GLU A 226 -17.54 14.04 -10.29
N THR A 227 -16.99 14.66 -11.33
CA THR A 227 -17.51 14.61 -12.71
C THR A 227 -16.80 13.62 -13.63
N SER A 228 -15.56 13.20 -13.33
CA SER A 228 -14.77 12.29 -14.18
C SER A 228 -14.15 11.13 -13.40
N THR A 229 -14.44 9.92 -13.87
CA THR A 229 -13.84 8.65 -13.43
C THR A 229 -12.31 8.69 -13.59
N ALA A 230 -11.81 9.28 -14.67
CA ALA A 230 -10.36 9.42 -14.90
C ALA A 230 -9.68 10.36 -13.88
N TRP A 231 -10.32 11.47 -13.51
CA TRP A 231 -9.79 12.37 -12.48
C TRP A 231 -9.90 11.79 -11.07
N HIS A 232 -11.00 11.13 -10.74
CA HIS A 232 -11.17 10.43 -9.46
C HIS A 232 -10.18 9.26 -9.31
N MET A 233 -9.95 8.44 -10.34
CA MET A 233 -8.87 7.44 -10.31
C MET A 233 -7.47 8.07 -10.29
N THR A 234 -7.28 9.27 -10.86
CA THR A 234 -6.03 10.04 -10.71
C THR A 234 -5.81 10.47 -9.26
N GLN A 235 -6.88 10.88 -8.55
CA GLN A 235 -6.88 11.19 -7.12
C GLN A 235 -6.49 9.95 -6.29
N HIS A 236 -7.14 8.81 -6.54
CA HIS A 236 -6.80 7.52 -5.92
C HIS A 236 -5.35 7.09 -6.17
N MET A 237 -4.86 7.22 -7.41
CA MET A 237 -3.45 6.96 -7.73
C MET A 237 -2.52 7.92 -7.00
N LEU A 238 -2.83 9.21 -6.92
CA LEU A 238 -2.00 10.19 -6.21
C LEU A 238 -1.81 9.81 -4.73
N PHE A 239 -2.86 9.32 -4.06
CA PHE A 239 -2.75 8.74 -2.72
C PHE A 239 -1.89 7.47 -2.67
N ILE A 240 -2.16 6.50 -3.54
CA ILE A 240 -1.61 5.14 -3.46
C ILE A 240 -0.15 5.07 -3.95
N ILE A 241 0.19 5.70 -5.08
CA ILE A 241 1.52 5.59 -5.72
C ILE A 241 2.42 6.81 -5.52
N VAL A 242 1.95 7.94 -4.97
CA VAL A 242 2.79 9.12 -4.71
C VAL A 242 2.85 9.49 -3.22
N ILE A 243 1.71 9.80 -2.61
CA ILE A 243 1.66 10.29 -1.22
C ILE A 243 2.07 9.19 -0.24
N ALA A 244 1.49 7.99 -0.35
CA ALA A 244 1.82 6.86 0.52
C ALA A 244 3.33 6.46 0.51
N PRO A 245 4.02 6.30 -0.64
CA PRO A 245 5.46 6.05 -0.65
C PRO A 245 6.29 7.25 -0.18
N LEU A 246 5.85 8.50 -0.39
CA LEU A 246 6.52 9.66 0.21
C LEU A 246 6.39 9.67 1.74
N TRP A 247 5.22 9.36 2.31
CA TRP A 247 5.04 9.15 3.76
C TRP A 247 5.84 7.96 4.28
N ALA A 248 6.07 6.92 3.46
CA ALA A 248 7.02 5.88 3.79
C ALA A 248 8.46 6.44 3.81
N LEU A 249 8.93 7.16 2.81
CA LEU A 249 10.28 7.75 2.82
C LEU A 249 10.48 8.78 3.95
N ALA A 250 9.44 9.53 4.29
CA ALA A 250 9.40 10.55 5.34
C ALA A 250 9.57 10.03 6.78
N ARG A 251 9.20 8.77 7.04
CA ARG A 251 9.28 8.09 8.35
C ARG A 251 8.67 8.90 9.52
N PRO A 252 7.39 9.31 9.51
CA PRO A 252 6.83 10.19 10.55
C PRO A 252 6.61 9.57 11.95
N LEU A 253 6.62 8.23 12.07
CA LEU A 253 6.35 7.53 13.34
C LEU A 253 7.21 7.96 14.55
N PRO A 254 8.53 8.20 14.45
CA PRO A 254 9.34 8.64 15.59
C PRO A 254 8.95 10.03 16.10
N GLN A 255 8.59 10.96 15.18
CA GLN A 255 8.14 12.30 15.53
C GLN A 255 6.78 12.24 16.24
N TRP A 256 5.79 11.56 15.63
CA TRP A 256 4.46 11.40 16.23
C TRP A 256 4.53 10.68 17.60
N ARG A 257 5.25 9.57 17.70
CA ARG A 257 5.49 8.84 18.96
C ARG A 257 6.19 9.68 20.02
N GLY A 258 7.08 10.59 19.61
CA GLY A 258 7.72 11.56 20.48
C GLY A 258 6.76 12.61 21.06
N VAL A 259 5.66 12.95 20.38
CA VAL A 259 4.62 13.84 20.91
C VAL A 259 3.60 13.08 21.75
N THR A 260 2.99 12.01 21.21
CA THR A 260 1.91 11.26 21.88
C THR A 260 2.36 10.47 23.13
N GLY A 261 3.66 10.25 23.30
CA GLY A 261 4.23 9.58 24.45
C GLY A 261 3.66 8.17 24.68
N ARG A 262 3.37 7.85 25.96
CA ARG A 262 2.88 6.52 26.37
C ARG A 262 1.45 6.20 25.90
N PHE A 263 0.61 7.20 25.62
CA PHE A 263 -0.81 7.00 25.30
C PHE A 263 -1.03 6.17 24.02
N ALA A 264 -0.47 6.62 22.89
CA ALA A 264 -0.56 5.90 21.61
C ALA A 264 0.55 4.82 21.42
N GLN A 265 1.30 4.50 22.48
CA GLN A 265 2.38 3.50 22.44
C GLN A 265 1.96 2.10 21.93
N PRO A 266 0.78 1.53 22.26
CA PRO A 266 0.36 0.25 21.69
C PRO A 266 0.11 0.36 20.18
N LEU A 267 -0.61 1.39 19.72
CA LEU A 267 -0.89 1.64 18.29
C LEU A 267 0.39 1.72 17.47
N TRP A 268 1.34 2.57 17.87
CA TRP A 268 2.63 2.69 17.19
C TRP A 268 3.45 1.41 17.21
N THR A 269 3.28 0.56 18.23
CA THR A 269 3.97 -0.72 18.32
C THR A 269 3.28 -1.80 17.47
N GLY A 270 1.96 -1.73 17.30
CA GLY A 270 1.19 -2.52 16.32
C GLY A 270 1.64 -2.23 14.89
N ILE A 271 1.66 -0.96 14.48
CA ILE A 271 2.11 -0.53 13.14
C ILE A 271 3.55 -0.99 12.85
N LEU A 272 4.47 -0.83 13.80
CA LEU A 272 5.87 -1.28 13.66
C LEU A 272 6.03 -2.82 13.66
N ARG A 273 5.06 -3.58 14.19
CA ARG A 273 5.00 -5.04 14.07
C ARG A 273 4.41 -5.47 12.72
N ALA A 274 3.30 -4.85 12.30
CA ALA A 274 2.63 -5.12 11.02
C ALA A 274 3.58 -4.93 9.84
N GLY A 275 4.42 -3.89 9.86
CA GLY A 275 5.45 -3.63 8.86
C GLY A 275 6.52 -4.73 8.67
N ARG A 276 6.47 -5.83 9.44
CA ARG A 276 7.28 -7.05 9.24
C ARG A 276 6.66 -8.06 8.26
N TYR A 277 5.41 -7.87 7.84
CA TYR A 277 4.65 -8.82 7.04
C TYR A 277 4.21 -8.19 5.70
N PRO A 278 5.15 -7.96 4.76
CA PRO A 278 4.85 -7.19 3.53
C PRO A 278 3.76 -7.82 2.68
N THR A 279 3.74 -9.15 2.56
CA THR A 279 2.71 -9.89 1.79
C THR A 279 1.33 -9.78 2.42
N LEU A 280 1.22 -9.77 3.76
CA LEU A 280 -0.05 -9.56 4.46
C LEU A 280 -0.56 -8.13 4.26
N LEU A 281 0.33 -7.14 4.25
CA LEU A 281 -0.04 -5.74 4.00
C LEU A 281 -0.38 -5.47 2.53
N ALA A 282 0.23 -6.20 1.59
CA ALA A 282 -0.19 -6.21 0.19
C ALA A 282 -1.59 -6.82 0.01
N LEU A 283 -1.89 -7.94 0.67
CA LEU A 283 -3.22 -8.55 0.67
C LEU A 283 -4.28 -7.63 1.31
N LEU A 284 -3.96 -6.96 2.42
CA LEU A 284 -4.84 -5.98 3.06
C LEU A 284 -5.11 -4.78 2.14
N HIS A 285 -4.07 -4.22 1.53
CA HIS A 285 -4.19 -3.09 0.61
C HIS A 285 -4.96 -3.47 -0.67
N GLY A 286 -4.71 -4.66 -1.22
CA GLY A 286 -5.45 -5.21 -2.35
C GLY A 286 -6.92 -5.48 -2.05
N ALA A 287 -7.24 -6.05 -0.89
CA ALA A 287 -8.62 -6.23 -0.45
C ALA A 287 -9.36 -4.88 -0.35
N VAL A 288 -8.72 -3.85 0.22
CA VAL A 288 -9.28 -2.50 0.29
C VAL A 288 -9.50 -1.91 -1.11
N ILE A 289 -8.53 -2.02 -2.03
CA ILE A 289 -8.69 -1.60 -3.44
C ILE A 289 -9.89 -2.29 -4.09
N TRP A 290 -9.96 -3.62 -4.04
CA TRP A 290 -11.02 -4.39 -4.69
C TRP A 290 -12.41 -4.19 -4.08
N ILE A 291 -12.52 -3.96 -2.76
CA ILE A 291 -13.78 -3.64 -2.10
C ILE A 291 -14.33 -2.30 -2.62
N TRP A 292 -13.51 -1.24 -2.58
CA TRP A 292 -13.93 0.10 -2.97
C TRP A 292 -14.26 0.23 -4.45
N HIS A 293 -13.51 -0.44 -5.33
CA HIS A 293 -13.78 -0.42 -6.78
C HIS A 293 -15.01 -1.26 -7.18
N THR A 294 -15.76 -1.86 -6.23
CA THR A 294 -17.07 -2.45 -6.55
C THR A 294 -18.08 -1.35 -6.89
N PRO A 295 -18.92 -1.51 -7.95
CA PRO A 295 -19.86 -0.49 -8.39
C PRO A 295 -20.71 0.18 -7.30
N LYS A 296 -21.16 -0.61 -6.31
CA LYS A 296 -22.02 -0.12 -5.22
C LYS A 296 -21.28 0.77 -4.22
N LEU A 297 -20.03 0.46 -3.89
CA LEU A 297 -19.25 1.27 -2.95
C LEU A 297 -18.63 2.48 -3.63
N TYR A 298 -18.24 2.34 -4.90
CA TYR A 298 -17.80 3.45 -5.75
C TYR A 298 -18.86 4.55 -5.88
N VAL A 299 -20.09 4.19 -6.26
CA VAL A 299 -21.20 5.15 -6.35
C VAL A 299 -21.56 5.71 -4.97
N LEU A 300 -21.58 4.89 -3.91
CA LEU A 300 -21.83 5.36 -2.54
C LEU A 300 -20.76 6.35 -2.03
N ALA A 301 -19.50 6.23 -2.45
CA ALA A 301 -18.47 7.18 -2.09
C ALA A 301 -18.71 8.54 -2.78
N LEU A 302 -18.98 8.53 -4.09
CA LEU A 302 -19.27 9.74 -4.86
C LEU A 302 -20.56 10.44 -4.39
N ASP A 303 -21.61 9.68 -4.08
CA ASP A 303 -22.89 10.20 -3.57
C ASP A 303 -22.80 10.68 -2.10
N ASN A 304 -21.74 10.33 -1.36
CA ASN A 304 -21.64 10.64 0.06
C ASN A 304 -20.21 10.94 0.54
N LEU A 305 -20.01 12.21 0.84
CA LEU A 305 -18.74 12.82 1.22
C LEU A 305 -18.08 12.24 2.49
N TRP A 306 -18.84 11.59 3.38
CA TRP A 306 -18.27 10.81 4.50
C TRP A 306 -17.63 9.50 4.03
N TRP A 307 -18.26 8.82 3.07
CA TRP A 307 -17.72 7.60 2.48
C TRP A 307 -16.54 7.92 1.55
N HIS A 308 -16.58 9.01 0.77
CA HIS A 308 -15.43 9.50 -0.01
C HIS A 308 -14.20 9.77 0.87
N ALA A 309 -14.38 10.49 1.98
CA ALA A 309 -13.28 10.77 2.93
C ALA A 309 -12.76 9.48 3.61
N PHE A 310 -13.62 8.50 3.87
CA PHE A 310 -13.25 7.22 4.45
C PHE A 310 -12.51 6.31 3.46
N GLU A 311 -12.92 6.27 2.18
CA GLU A 311 -12.22 5.59 1.08
C GLU A 311 -10.80 6.13 0.92
N HIS A 312 -10.66 7.45 0.78
CA HIS A 312 -9.35 8.12 0.70
C HIS A 312 -8.47 7.83 1.92
N ALA A 313 -9.03 7.83 3.13
CA ALA A 313 -8.32 7.43 4.34
C ALA A 313 -7.88 5.96 4.31
N CYS A 314 -8.73 5.05 3.81
CA CYS A 314 -8.41 3.63 3.66
C CYS A 314 -7.28 3.38 2.66
N PHE A 315 -7.29 4.02 1.48
CA PHE A 315 -6.22 3.90 0.49
C PHE A 315 -4.89 4.48 0.99
N LEU A 316 -4.91 5.70 1.54
CA LEU A 316 -3.72 6.35 2.04
C LEU A 316 -3.11 5.58 3.22
N PHE A 317 -3.93 5.07 4.16
CA PHE A 317 -3.45 4.30 5.30
C PHE A 317 -2.90 2.92 4.88
N THR A 318 -3.63 2.14 4.09
CA THR A 318 -3.18 0.80 3.68
C THR A 318 -2.00 0.85 2.71
N GLY A 319 -2.02 1.78 1.76
CA GLY A 319 -0.89 2.05 0.87
C GLY A 319 0.35 2.49 1.65
N TRP A 320 0.20 3.35 2.65
CA TRP A 320 1.32 3.76 3.51
C TRP A 320 1.91 2.59 4.28
N LEU A 321 1.08 1.69 4.84
CA LEU A 321 1.57 0.48 5.52
C LEU A 321 2.28 -0.48 4.55
N PHE A 322 1.73 -0.70 3.36
CA PHE A 322 2.34 -1.49 2.28
C PHE A 322 3.73 -0.92 1.91
N TRP A 323 3.81 0.35 1.51
CA TRP A 323 5.06 1.01 1.13
C TRP A 323 6.05 1.10 2.31
N TRP A 324 5.57 1.31 3.54
CA TRP A 324 6.41 1.24 4.75
C TRP A 324 7.09 -0.12 4.88
N SER A 325 6.35 -1.21 4.66
CA SER A 325 6.86 -2.57 4.82
C SER A 325 7.85 -2.95 3.72
N VAL A 326 7.50 -2.75 2.44
CA VAL A 326 8.35 -3.19 1.33
C VAL A 326 9.65 -2.36 1.24
N LEU A 327 9.59 -1.03 1.39
CA LEU A 327 10.78 -0.16 1.33
C LEU A 327 11.71 -0.31 2.55
N ARG A 328 11.23 -0.93 3.65
CA ARG A 328 12.02 -1.19 4.87
C ARG A 328 12.27 -2.66 5.17
N ALA A 329 11.92 -3.57 4.27
CA ALA A 329 12.21 -4.99 4.41
C ALA A 329 13.68 -5.23 4.84
N ASN A 330 13.87 -6.04 5.88
CA ASN A 330 15.19 -6.52 6.28
C ASN A 330 15.73 -7.47 5.20
N PRO A 331 17.04 -7.75 5.12
CA PRO A 331 17.60 -8.62 4.09
C PRO A 331 16.98 -10.03 4.01
N LYS A 332 16.42 -10.54 5.12
CA LYS A 332 15.66 -11.81 5.16
C LYS A 332 14.22 -11.72 4.60
N GLN A 333 13.65 -10.51 4.53
CA GLN A 333 12.27 -10.24 4.10
C GLN A 333 12.19 -9.69 2.66
N VAL A 334 13.33 -9.43 2.01
CA VAL A 334 13.33 -8.90 0.62
C VAL A 334 12.56 -9.78 -0.37
N PRO A 335 12.67 -11.13 -0.36
CA PRO A 335 11.85 -11.96 -1.25
C PRO A 335 10.34 -11.77 -1.02
N GLN A 336 9.91 -11.64 0.24
CA GLN A 336 8.51 -11.39 0.59
C GLN A 336 8.05 -9.98 0.18
N ALA A 337 8.95 -9.00 0.19
CA ALA A 337 8.68 -7.63 -0.25
C ALA A 337 8.62 -7.50 -1.78
N LEU A 338 9.46 -8.23 -2.51
CA LEU A 338 9.37 -8.32 -3.97
C LEU A 338 8.10 -9.07 -4.40
N MET A 339 7.76 -10.16 -3.72
CA MET A 339 6.49 -10.88 -3.91
C MET A 339 5.28 -9.98 -3.59
N ALA A 340 5.35 -9.16 -2.54
CA ALA A 340 4.30 -8.20 -2.21
C ALA A 340 4.11 -7.14 -3.31
N VAL A 341 5.19 -6.56 -3.83
CA VAL A 341 5.14 -5.60 -4.94
C VAL A 341 4.62 -6.25 -6.23
N LEU A 342 5.04 -7.48 -6.54
CA LEU A 342 4.56 -8.23 -7.70
C LEU A 342 3.06 -8.55 -7.58
N LEU A 343 2.61 -9.01 -6.42
CA LEU A 343 1.20 -9.31 -6.16
C LEU A 343 0.32 -8.06 -6.32
N THR A 344 0.77 -6.92 -5.79
CA THR A 344 0.06 -5.64 -5.95
C THR A 344 0.03 -5.20 -7.40
N LEU A 345 1.18 -5.20 -8.10
CA LEU A 345 1.26 -4.92 -9.54
C LEU A 345 0.30 -5.79 -10.37
N MET A 346 0.21 -7.09 -10.07
CA MET A 346 -0.68 -8.01 -10.76
C MET A 346 -2.16 -7.71 -10.50
N HIS A 347 -2.58 -7.53 -9.24
CA HIS A 347 -4.00 -7.30 -8.94
C HIS A 347 -4.48 -5.88 -9.30
N THR A 348 -3.61 -4.86 -9.28
CA THR A 348 -3.97 -3.52 -9.78
C THR A 348 -3.92 -3.47 -11.31
N GLY A 349 -3.00 -4.19 -11.95
CA GLY A 349 -2.97 -4.34 -13.40
C GLY A 349 -4.21 -5.06 -13.95
N LEU A 350 -4.67 -6.11 -13.27
CA LEU A 350 -5.93 -6.78 -13.61
C LEU A 350 -7.14 -5.85 -13.50
N LEU A 351 -7.22 -5.07 -12.41
CA LEU A 351 -8.32 -4.12 -12.20
C LEU A 351 -8.28 -2.95 -13.19
N GLY A 352 -7.10 -2.41 -13.48
CA GLY A 352 -6.91 -1.42 -14.54
C GLY A 352 -7.29 -1.96 -15.92
N ALA A 353 -6.92 -3.19 -16.25
CA ALA A 353 -7.31 -3.85 -17.50
C ALA A 353 -8.83 -4.10 -17.59
N LEU A 354 -9.48 -4.50 -16.50
CA LEU A 354 -10.95 -4.66 -16.44
C LEU A 354 -11.69 -3.35 -16.77
N LEU A 355 -11.18 -2.21 -16.29
CA LEU A 355 -11.72 -0.88 -16.62
C LEU A 355 -11.37 -0.47 -18.06
N THR A 356 -10.12 -0.71 -18.50
CA THR A 356 -9.60 -0.35 -19.84
C THR A 356 -10.29 -1.10 -20.98
N PHE A 357 -10.74 -2.34 -20.74
CA PHE A 357 -11.42 -3.18 -21.72
C PHE A 357 -12.92 -3.34 -21.45
N GLY A 358 -13.48 -2.59 -20.48
CA GLY A 358 -14.92 -2.54 -20.24
C GLY A 358 -15.63 -1.85 -21.41
N SER A 359 -16.58 -2.55 -22.04
CA SER A 359 -17.45 -2.01 -23.11
C SER A 359 -18.74 -1.36 -22.57
N VAL A 360 -18.95 -1.39 -21.26
CA VAL A 360 -20.07 -0.78 -20.55
C VAL A 360 -19.56 -0.02 -19.32
N SER A 361 -20.28 1.02 -18.91
CA SER A 361 -20.00 1.73 -17.66
C SER A 361 -20.35 0.84 -16.47
N PHE A 362 -19.35 0.53 -15.65
CA PHE A 362 -19.53 -0.16 -14.38
C PHE A 362 -20.08 0.76 -13.29
N TYR A 363 -20.10 2.08 -13.54
CA TYR A 363 -20.39 3.13 -12.55
C TYR A 363 -21.66 3.94 -12.86
N GLY A 364 -22.57 3.34 -13.65
CA GLY A 364 -23.88 3.89 -14.00
C GLY A 364 -23.96 4.44 -15.43
N GLU A 365 -25.16 4.38 -16.01
CA GLU A 365 -25.43 4.72 -17.42
C GLU A 365 -25.11 6.18 -17.78
N GLY A 366 -25.08 7.08 -16.78
CA GLY A 366 -24.72 8.49 -16.96
C GLY A 366 -23.21 8.79 -17.05
N ARG A 367 -22.33 7.79 -16.95
CA ARG A 367 -20.86 7.96 -17.09
C ARG A 367 -20.33 7.39 -18.39
N SER A 368 -19.41 8.13 -19.01
CA SER A 368 -18.73 7.76 -20.26
C SER A 368 -17.88 6.50 -20.09
N VAL A 369 -17.97 5.60 -21.08
CA VAL A 369 -17.13 4.39 -21.12
C VAL A 369 -15.69 4.76 -21.43
N GLU A 370 -15.46 5.79 -22.26
CA GLU A 370 -14.15 6.32 -22.62
C GLU A 370 -13.41 6.90 -21.41
N ASP A 371 -14.12 7.63 -20.54
CA ASP A 371 -13.62 8.15 -19.25
C ASP A 371 -13.26 7.01 -18.28
N GLN A 372 -14.07 5.94 -18.21
CA GLN A 372 -13.73 4.72 -17.46
C GLN A 372 -12.49 4.01 -18.04
N GLN A 373 -12.38 3.91 -19.37
CA GLN A 373 -11.24 3.25 -20.02
C GLN A 373 -9.94 4.03 -19.80
N LEU A 374 -10.00 5.36 -19.86
CA LEU A 374 -8.89 6.25 -19.51
C LEU A 374 -8.51 6.09 -18.03
N ALA A 375 -9.49 5.99 -17.12
CA ALA A 375 -9.25 5.74 -15.70
C ALA A 375 -8.51 4.41 -15.46
N GLY A 376 -8.91 3.35 -16.16
CA GLY A 376 -8.23 2.05 -16.17
C GLY A 376 -6.80 2.12 -16.68
N LEU A 377 -6.55 2.88 -17.75
CA LEU A 377 -5.22 3.06 -18.34
C LEU A 377 -4.27 3.84 -17.41
N ILE A 378 -4.79 4.87 -16.71
CA ILE A 378 -4.07 5.65 -15.69
C ILE A 378 -3.71 4.77 -14.48
N MET A 379 -4.62 3.90 -14.05
CA MET A 379 -4.35 2.92 -12.98
C MET A 379 -3.30 1.88 -13.41
N TRP A 380 -3.35 1.40 -14.65
CA TRP A 380 -2.50 0.31 -15.13
C TRP A 380 -1.07 0.78 -15.45
N VAL A 381 -0.89 1.80 -16.29
CA VAL A 381 0.43 2.14 -16.85
C VAL A 381 1.26 3.02 -15.89
N PRO A 382 0.82 4.23 -15.47
CA PRO A 382 1.44 4.98 -14.38
C PRO A 382 1.58 4.18 -13.08
N GLY A 383 0.50 3.50 -12.64
CA GLY A 383 0.52 2.68 -11.43
C GLY A 383 1.55 1.55 -11.49
N GLY A 384 1.54 0.78 -12.58
CA GLY A 384 2.49 -0.31 -12.80
C GLY A 384 3.94 0.16 -12.84
N LEU A 385 4.23 1.30 -13.48
CA LEU A 385 5.56 1.89 -13.54
C LEU A 385 6.13 2.21 -12.15
N ILE A 386 5.33 2.79 -11.24
CA ILE A 386 5.79 3.08 -9.88
C ILE A 386 6.05 1.81 -9.06
N TYR A 387 5.20 0.78 -9.19
CA TYR A 387 5.46 -0.52 -8.55
C TYR A 387 6.74 -1.18 -9.08
N LEU A 388 7.00 -1.12 -10.40
CA LEU A 388 8.23 -1.61 -11.02
C LEU A 388 9.47 -0.85 -10.53
N ILE A 389 9.42 0.49 -10.44
CA ILE A 389 10.50 1.32 -9.88
C ILE A 389 10.75 0.95 -8.40
N GLY A 390 9.70 0.77 -7.61
CA GLY A 390 9.79 0.35 -6.21
C GLY A 390 10.43 -1.03 -6.05
N GLY A 391 9.99 -2.01 -6.82
CA GLY A 391 10.55 -3.36 -6.84
C GLY A 391 12.01 -3.39 -7.29
N GLY A 392 12.33 -2.66 -8.37
CA GLY A 392 13.69 -2.50 -8.89
C GLY A 392 14.63 -1.86 -7.86
N TRP A 393 14.20 -0.83 -7.15
CA TRP A 393 14.97 -0.20 -6.07
C TRP A 393 15.22 -1.16 -4.90
N ILE A 394 14.21 -1.96 -4.49
CA ILE A 394 14.35 -2.98 -3.45
C ILE A 394 15.36 -4.05 -3.87
N ALA A 395 15.25 -4.56 -5.09
CA ALA A 395 16.13 -5.59 -5.65
C ALA A 395 17.57 -5.10 -5.78
N TRP A 396 17.80 -3.94 -6.40
CA TRP A 396 19.11 -3.29 -6.52
C TRP A 396 19.76 -3.11 -5.15
N ARG A 397 19.05 -2.49 -4.20
CA ARG A 397 19.51 -2.27 -2.81
C ARG A 397 19.89 -3.57 -2.10
N TRP A 398 19.24 -4.68 -2.41
CA TRP A 398 19.55 -6.01 -1.86
C TRP A 398 20.79 -6.63 -2.51
N LEU A 399 20.86 -6.65 -3.85
CA LEU A 399 22.02 -7.15 -4.60
C LEU A 399 23.31 -6.40 -4.24
N THR A 400 23.30 -5.06 -4.20
CA THR A 400 24.48 -4.29 -3.77
C THR A 400 24.82 -4.49 -2.29
N ARG A 401 23.91 -5.03 -1.46
CA ARG A 401 24.23 -5.46 -0.07
C ARG A 401 24.83 -6.86 -0.02
N MET A 402 24.45 -7.75 -0.95
CA MET A 402 25.04 -9.08 -1.09
C MET A 402 26.48 -8.99 -1.61
N TRP A 403 26.71 -8.28 -2.72
CA TRP A 403 28.05 -8.11 -3.30
C TRP A 403 29.04 -7.51 -2.30
N ARG A 404 28.67 -6.42 -1.59
CA ARG A 404 29.55 -5.86 -0.53
C ARG A 404 29.90 -6.87 0.56
N ARG A 405 28.96 -7.74 0.96
CA ARG A 405 29.22 -8.80 1.97
C ARG A 405 30.10 -9.92 1.43
N GLN A 406 30.02 -10.25 0.14
CA GLN A 406 30.90 -11.21 -0.51
C GLN A 406 32.33 -10.64 -0.59
N ASN A 407 32.49 -9.39 -1.04
CA ASN A 407 33.79 -8.74 -1.13
C ASN A 407 34.46 -8.58 0.24
N THR A 408 33.72 -8.20 1.30
CA THR A 408 34.29 -8.12 2.67
C THR A 408 34.71 -9.49 3.22
N ARG A 409 34.04 -10.59 2.82
CA ARG A 409 34.47 -11.94 3.20
C ARG A 409 35.72 -12.38 2.43
N ALA A 410 35.77 -12.15 1.13
CA ALA A 410 36.94 -12.47 0.31
C ALA A 410 38.20 -11.68 0.71
N ALA A 411 38.03 -10.50 1.32
CA ALA A 411 39.11 -9.66 1.85
C ALA A 411 39.50 -9.96 3.31
N ALA A 412 38.88 -10.96 3.95
CA ALA A 412 39.20 -11.41 5.29
C ALA A 412 39.69 -12.86 5.24
N PRO A 413 41.00 -13.10 4.97
CA PRO A 413 41.56 -14.44 5.07
C PRO A 413 41.43 -14.97 6.51
N ASP A 414 41.26 -16.28 6.64
CA ASP A 414 41.15 -16.93 7.95
C ASP A 414 42.44 -16.75 8.77
N LEU A 415 42.27 -16.40 10.06
CA LEU A 415 43.32 -16.14 11.06
C LEU A 415 43.21 -17.13 12.23
#